data_AF-A0A8T5B7F2-F1
#
_entry.id   AF-A0A8T5B7F2-F1
#
_cell.length_a   1.000
_cell.length_b   1.000
_cell.length_c   1.000
_cell.angle_alpha   90.00
_cell.angle_beta   90.00
_cell.angle_gamma   90.00
#
_symmetry.space_group_name_H-M   'P 1'
#
loop_
_entity.id
_entity.type
_entity.pdbx_description
1 polymer ?
#
loop_
_entity_poly.entity_id
_entity_poly.type
_entity_poly.pdbx_seq_one_letter_code
_entity_poly.pdbx_strand_id
1 'polypeptide(L)'
;HVENGIRKREGCGPKVQEYLSRRKEIDFPTYVSYLADRIRREKKRLTYPRVVGEVEDTGDGSLEVLLCLGCNRVYYPIRNRCFQYDCEGPLEKITLPRRARLIRIIDLPIKQRRIFDITLMREGYVYIVDSEPNELKPGVELEPVIRRLNYEGNDGLIIYGPCYRPMFRRS
;
A
#
# COMPACT_ATOMS: atom_id res chain seq x y z
N HIS A 1 38.33 7.49 36.74
CA HIS A 1 36.85 7.52 36.59
C HIS A 1 36.32 6.86 35.30
N VAL A 2 37.14 6.63 34.26
CA VAL A 2 36.71 5.97 33.00
C VAL A 2 36.74 4.44 33.10
N GLU A 3 37.74 3.86 33.79
CA GLU A 3 37.92 2.39 33.90
C GLU A 3 36.77 1.68 34.62
N ASN A 4 36.16 2.32 35.61
CA ASN A 4 34.99 1.77 36.32
C ASN A 4 33.72 1.74 35.44
N GLY A 5 33.65 2.57 34.39
CA GLY A 5 32.54 2.58 33.43
C GLY A 5 32.65 1.46 32.39
N ILE A 6 33.88 1.05 32.04
CA ILE A 6 34.15 -0.04 31.10
C ILE A 6 33.83 -1.39 31.77
N ARG A 7 34.31 -1.60 33.01
CA ARG A 7 34.01 -2.81 33.79
C ARG A 7 32.51 -3.03 34.05
N LYS A 8 31.71 -1.96 34.12
CA LYS A 8 30.24 -2.08 34.25
C LYS A 8 29.53 -2.55 32.98
N ARG A 9 30.18 -2.51 31.82
CA ARG A 9 29.60 -2.91 30.51
C ARG A 9 30.14 -4.25 30.00
N GLU A 10 31.14 -4.84 30.67
CA GLU A 10 31.67 -6.18 30.41
C GLU A 10 30.65 -7.26 30.85
N GLY A 11 29.59 -7.41 30.08
CA GLY A 11 28.52 -8.39 30.36
C GLY A 11 27.13 -7.98 29.89
N CYS A 12 26.96 -6.74 29.40
CA CYS A 12 25.68 -6.28 28.86
C CYS A 12 25.40 -6.73 27.41
N GLY A 13 26.35 -7.40 26.76
CA GLY A 13 26.19 -7.98 25.43
C GLY A 13 26.05 -9.49 25.50
N PRO A 14 25.21 -10.12 24.65
CA PRO A 14 25.08 -11.57 24.62
C PRO A 14 26.43 -12.23 24.33
N LYS A 15 26.72 -13.32 25.05
CA LYS A 15 28.00 -14.05 24.91
C LYS A 15 28.05 -14.76 23.56
N VAL A 16 29.24 -14.98 23.01
CA VAL A 16 29.44 -15.73 21.75
C VAL A 16 28.73 -17.10 21.79
N GLN A 17 28.71 -17.76 22.95
CA GLN A 17 27.98 -19.00 23.20
C GLN A 17 26.45 -18.83 23.00
N GLU A 18 25.86 -17.70 23.38
CA GLU A 18 24.43 -17.40 23.12
C GLU A 18 24.13 -17.15 21.64
N TYR A 19 25.10 -16.65 20.87
CA TYR A 19 24.98 -16.57 19.40
C TYR A 19 25.01 -17.95 18.75
N LEU A 20 25.87 -18.84 19.26
CA LEU A 20 26.00 -20.21 18.75
C LEU A 20 24.83 -21.10 19.18
N SER A 21 24.30 -20.90 20.40
CA SER A 21 23.16 -21.65 20.94
C SER A 21 21.81 -21.14 20.44
N ARG A 22 21.76 -19.97 19.80
CA ARG A 22 20.60 -19.50 19.03
C ARG A 22 20.42 -20.43 17.83
N ARG A 23 19.84 -21.61 18.07
CA ARG A 23 19.24 -22.42 17.01
C ARG A 23 18.21 -21.53 16.34
N LYS A 24 18.56 -21.04 15.15
CA LYS A 24 17.61 -20.41 14.26
C LYS A 24 16.77 -21.56 13.73
N GLU A 25 15.65 -21.85 14.39
CA GLU A 25 14.64 -22.73 13.82
C GLU A 25 14.20 -22.08 12.52
N ILE A 26 14.72 -22.60 11.41
CA ILE A 26 14.29 -22.20 10.09
C ILE A 26 12.97 -22.92 9.91
N ASP A 27 11.88 -22.17 9.99
CA ASP A 27 10.57 -22.66 9.57
C ASP A 27 10.66 -23.01 8.08
N PHE A 28 10.85 -24.30 7.80
CA PHE A 28 11.05 -24.85 6.45
C PHE A 28 9.93 -24.45 5.48
N PRO A 29 8.64 -24.51 5.85
CA PRO A 29 7.53 -23.95 5.08
C PRO A 29 7.78 -22.49 4.66
N THR A 30 8.16 -21.64 5.59
CA THR A 30 8.45 -20.23 5.34
C THR A 30 9.67 -20.06 4.42
N TYR A 31 10.74 -20.83 4.63
CA TYR A 31 11.93 -20.83 3.78
C TYR A 31 11.65 -21.28 2.33
N VAL A 32 10.86 -22.34 2.16
CA VAL A 32 10.40 -22.80 0.84
C VAL A 32 9.53 -21.75 0.17
N SER A 33 8.68 -21.05 0.94
CA SER A 33 7.86 -19.95 0.41
C SER A 33 8.71 -18.77 -0.07
N TYR A 34 9.77 -18.41 0.65
CA TYR A 34 10.72 -17.36 0.23
C TYR A 34 11.51 -17.76 -1.01
N LEU A 35 11.98 -19.01 -1.09
CA LEU A 35 12.65 -19.55 -2.28
C LEU A 35 11.71 -19.54 -3.50
N ALA A 36 10.46 -19.99 -3.32
CA ALA A 36 9.46 -19.98 -4.38
C ALA A 36 9.14 -18.56 -4.85
N ASP A 37 9.01 -17.60 -3.94
CA ASP A 37 8.78 -16.19 -4.27
C ASP A 37 9.97 -15.55 -4.97
N ARG A 38 11.20 -15.88 -4.56
CA ARG A 38 12.42 -15.36 -5.20
C ARG A 38 12.60 -15.91 -6.62
N ILE A 39 12.17 -17.15 -6.87
CA ILE A 39 12.25 -17.80 -8.18
C ILE A 39 11.08 -17.36 -9.08
N ARG A 40 9.87 -17.20 -8.52
CA ARG A 40 8.68 -16.76 -9.25
C ARG A 40 8.70 -15.23 -9.38
N ARG A 41 8.96 -14.74 -10.59
CA ARG A 41 8.79 -13.31 -10.93
C ARG A 41 7.34 -12.79 -10.80
N GLU A 42 6.38 -13.66 -10.49
CA GLU A 42 4.98 -13.30 -10.34
C GLU A 42 4.73 -12.62 -9.00
N LYS A 43 4.58 -11.29 -9.02
CA LYS A 43 4.14 -10.50 -7.87
C LYS A 43 2.84 -11.10 -7.29
N LYS A 44 2.87 -11.54 -6.02
CA LYS A 44 1.67 -11.97 -5.29
C LYS A 44 0.67 -10.82 -5.24
N ARG A 45 -0.44 -10.94 -5.97
CA ARG A 45 -1.45 -9.88 -6.09
C ARG A 45 -2.50 -10.00 -4.99
N LEU A 46 -3.15 -8.89 -4.70
CA LEU A 46 -4.37 -8.90 -3.89
C LEU A 46 -5.46 -9.70 -4.61
N THR A 47 -6.13 -10.58 -3.86
CA THR A 47 -7.04 -11.58 -4.41
C THR A 47 -8.42 -11.01 -4.75
N TYR A 48 -8.81 -9.88 -4.15
CA TYR A 48 -10.11 -9.27 -4.39
C TYR A 48 -10.12 -8.41 -5.66
N PRO A 49 -11.22 -8.43 -6.44
CA PRO A 49 -11.38 -7.54 -7.58
C PRO A 49 -11.44 -6.10 -7.09
N ARG A 50 -10.70 -5.23 -7.76
CA ARG A 50 -10.72 -3.78 -7.50
C ARG A 50 -11.91 -3.17 -8.21
N VAL A 51 -12.68 -2.39 -7.47
CA VAL A 51 -13.70 -1.50 -8.01
C VAL A 51 -13.08 -0.13 -8.18
N VAL A 52 -13.32 0.50 -9.32
CA VAL A 52 -12.83 1.84 -9.65
C VAL A 52 -14.00 2.70 -10.06
N GLY A 53 -14.03 3.93 -9.57
CA GLY A 53 -15.11 4.87 -9.87
C GLY A 53 -14.59 6.24 -10.24
N GLU A 54 -15.39 6.94 -11.03
CA GLU A 54 -15.24 8.36 -11.30
C GLU A 54 -16.01 9.13 -10.23
N VAL A 55 -15.42 10.21 -9.72
CA VAL A 55 -15.98 10.98 -8.62
C VAL A 55 -15.91 12.47 -8.88
N GLU A 56 -16.86 13.20 -8.31
CA GLU A 56 -16.82 14.66 -8.20
C GLU A 56 -16.43 15.07 -6.77
N ASP A 57 -15.72 16.19 -6.65
CA ASP A 57 -15.40 16.82 -5.36
C ASP A 57 -16.64 17.54 -4.81
N THR A 58 -17.00 17.29 -3.55
CA THR A 58 -18.11 17.97 -2.89
C THR A 58 -17.70 19.26 -2.16
N GLY A 59 -16.42 19.63 -2.19
CA GLY A 59 -15.91 20.91 -1.68
C GLY A 59 -15.38 20.87 -0.24
N ASP A 60 -15.30 19.70 0.39
CA ASP A 60 -14.86 19.53 1.79
C ASP A 60 -13.33 19.37 1.94
N GLY A 61 -12.57 19.96 1.00
CA GLY A 61 -11.11 19.94 0.95
C GLY A 61 -10.53 18.73 0.25
N SER A 62 -9.20 18.65 0.21
CA SER A 62 -8.47 17.65 -0.55
C SER A 62 -7.38 16.95 0.26
N LEU A 63 -6.91 15.84 -0.28
CA LEU A 63 -5.79 15.03 0.16
C LEU A 63 -4.75 15.11 -0.94
N GLU A 64 -3.49 15.34 -0.57
CA GLU A 64 -2.42 15.25 -1.55
C GLU A 64 -1.79 13.85 -1.52
N VAL A 65 -1.53 13.30 -2.71
CA VAL A 65 -0.93 11.97 -2.90
C VAL A 65 0.21 12.08 -3.89
N LEU A 66 1.29 11.33 -3.65
CA LEU A 66 2.41 11.28 -4.58
C LEU A 66 2.40 9.97 -5.35
N LEU A 67 2.45 10.05 -6.67
CA LEU A 67 2.55 8.94 -7.60
C LEU A 67 3.98 8.86 -8.16
N CYS A 68 4.53 7.66 -8.29
CA CYS A 68 5.78 7.43 -8.99
C CYS A 68 5.52 6.70 -10.30
N LEU A 69 5.70 7.40 -11.42
CA LEU A 69 5.41 6.90 -12.76
C LEU A 69 6.40 5.83 -13.23
N GLY A 70 7.59 5.75 -12.64
CA GLY A 70 8.59 4.72 -13.01
C GLY A 70 8.34 3.35 -12.40
N CYS A 71 7.84 3.26 -11.16
CA CYS A 71 7.63 1.99 -10.46
C CYS A 71 6.17 1.67 -10.14
N ASN A 72 5.22 2.49 -10.60
CA ASN A 72 3.79 2.31 -10.39
C ASN A 72 3.41 2.27 -8.88
N ARG A 73 4.05 3.13 -8.08
CA ARG A 73 3.80 3.24 -6.63
C ARG A 73 3.05 4.51 -6.27
N VAL A 74 2.28 4.40 -5.20
CA VAL A 74 1.56 5.50 -4.56
C VAL A 74 2.10 5.71 -3.15
N TYR A 75 2.23 6.97 -2.74
CA TYR A 75 2.70 7.34 -1.41
C TYR A 75 1.70 8.30 -0.76
N TYR A 76 1.20 7.85 0.38
CA TYR A 76 0.42 8.66 1.30
C TYR A 76 0.82 8.32 2.74
N PRO A 77 1.21 9.31 3.57
CA PRO A 77 1.41 10.73 3.25
C PRO A 77 2.50 10.96 2.19
N ILE A 78 2.50 12.15 1.58
CA ILE A 78 3.48 12.55 0.56
C ILE A 78 4.91 12.41 1.07
N ARG A 79 5.79 11.99 0.16
CA ARG A 79 7.24 11.90 0.37
C ARG A 79 7.97 12.83 -0.58
N ASN A 80 9.27 13.03 -0.33
CA ASN A 80 10.16 13.80 -1.21
C ASN A 80 10.83 12.93 -2.29
N ARG A 81 10.83 11.60 -2.15
CA ARG A 81 11.45 10.66 -3.09
C ARG A 81 10.71 9.33 -3.16
N CYS A 82 10.96 8.58 -4.24
CA CYS A 82 10.58 7.17 -4.34
C CYS A 82 11.42 6.32 -3.38
N PHE A 83 10.82 5.28 -2.79
CA PHE A 83 11.53 4.30 -1.94
C PHE A 83 11.99 3.06 -2.68
N GLN A 84 11.75 2.97 -3.99
CA GLN A 84 12.36 1.93 -4.80
C GLN A 84 13.81 2.33 -5.07
N TYR A 85 14.75 1.48 -4.67
CA TYR A 85 16.19 1.76 -4.70
C TYR A 85 16.68 2.19 -6.11
N ASP A 86 16.28 1.44 -7.15
CA ASP A 86 16.68 1.71 -8.55
C ASP A 86 15.61 2.45 -9.36
N CYS A 87 14.78 3.29 -8.73
CA CYS A 87 13.73 4.02 -9.46
C CYS A 87 14.05 5.49 -9.63
N GLU A 88 14.32 5.86 -10.88
CA GLU A 88 14.56 7.24 -11.34
C GLU A 88 13.31 7.85 -12.02
N GLY A 89 12.15 7.19 -11.86
CA GLY A 89 10.92 7.63 -12.51
C GLY A 89 10.40 8.96 -11.98
N PRO A 90 9.71 9.75 -12.83
CA PRO A 90 9.15 11.02 -12.42
C PRO A 90 8.10 10.84 -11.30
N LEU A 91 8.09 11.80 -10.38
CA LEU A 91 7.16 11.87 -9.27
C LEU A 91 6.10 12.94 -9.58
N GLU A 92 4.84 12.58 -9.43
CA GLU A 92 3.70 13.46 -9.71
C GLU A 92 2.85 13.58 -8.47
N LYS A 93 2.49 14.81 -8.09
CA LYS A 93 1.54 15.06 -7.01
C LYS A 93 0.15 15.18 -7.62
N ILE A 94 -0.79 14.41 -7.09
CA ILE A 94 -2.20 14.53 -7.41
C ILE A 94 -2.97 14.94 -6.15
N THR A 95 -4.13 15.53 -6.37
CA THR A 95 -5.08 15.83 -5.30
C THR A 95 -6.30 14.93 -5.43
N LEU A 96 -6.79 14.45 -4.29
CA LEU A 96 -7.98 13.62 -4.20
C LEU A 96 -8.96 14.28 -3.23
N PRO A 97 -10.27 14.29 -3.52
CA PRO A 97 -11.27 14.98 -2.70
C PRO A 97 -11.46 14.29 -1.33
N ARG A 98 -11.54 15.05 -0.23
CA ARG A 98 -11.80 14.48 1.12
C ARG A 98 -13.21 13.97 1.30
N ARG A 99 -14.15 14.46 0.51
CA ARG A 99 -15.48 13.88 0.32
C ARG A 99 -15.78 13.97 -1.15
N ALA A 100 -16.26 12.86 -1.68
CA ALA A 100 -16.51 12.74 -3.10
C ALA A 100 -17.92 12.21 -3.32
N ARG A 101 -18.52 12.54 -4.45
CA ARG A 101 -19.76 11.91 -4.88
C ARG A 101 -19.46 10.99 -6.06
N LEU A 102 -19.94 9.75 -5.98
CA LEU A 102 -19.76 8.78 -7.06
C LEU A 102 -20.54 9.22 -8.30
N ILE A 103 -19.86 9.43 -9.42
CA ILE A 103 -20.50 9.70 -10.71
C ILE A 103 -20.90 8.35 -11.33
N ARG A 104 -19.92 7.46 -11.50
CA ARG A 104 -20.13 6.11 -12.08
C ARG A 104 -19.00 5.16 -11.72
N ILE A 105 -19.28 3.87 -11.83
CA ILE A 105 -18.26 2.81 -11.77
C ILE A 105 -17.65 2.63 -13.16
N ILE A 106 -16.35 2.39 -13.22
CA ILE A 106 -15.62 2.09 -14.45
C ILE A 106 -15.45 0.58 -14.59
N ASP A 107 -15.90 0.05 -15.72
CA ASP A 107 -15.73 -1.36 -16.04
C ASP A 107 -14.32 -1.65 -16.54
N LEU A 108 -13.47 -2.12 -15.64
CA LEU A 108 -12.14 -2.59 -16.00
C LEU A 108 -12.19 -4.01 -16.59
N PRO A 109 -11.34 -4.34 -17.59
CA PRO A 109 -11.06 -5.70 -17.99
C PRO A 109 -10.66 -6.59 -16.80
N ILE A 110 -11.05 -7.87 -16.82
CA ILE A 110 -10.79 -8.84 -15.72
C ILE A 110 -9.31 -8.86 -15.29
N LYS A 111 -8.39 -8.76 -16.25
CA LYS A 111 -6.94 -8.73 -15.99
C LYS A 111 -6.52 -7.48 -15.20
N GLN A 112 -7.09 -6.33 -15.52
CA GLN A 112 -6.80 -5.05 -14.86
C GLN A 112 -7.46 -4.95 -13.48
N ARG A 113 -8.64 -5.56 -13.27
CA ARG A 113 -9.29 -5.61 -11.93
C ARG A 113 -8.42 -6.20 -10.82
N ARG A 114 -7.41 -7.01 -11.16
CA ARG A 114 -6.49 -7.66 -10.21
C ARG A 114 -5.21 -6.86 -9.95
N ILE A 115 -4.98 -5.78 -10.69
CA ILE A 115 -3.72 -5.03 -10.68
C ILE A 115 -4.02 -3.63 -10.15
N PHE A 116 -3.17 -3.15 -9.24
CA PHE A 116 -3.18 -1.75 -8.88
C PHE A 116 -2.44 -0.94 -9.95
N ASP A 117 -3.09 0.10 -10.44
CA ASP A 117 -2.59 0.98 -11.49
C ASP A 117 -2.74 2.44 -11.05
N ILE A 118 -1.62 3.16 -11.01
CA ILE A 118 -1.62 4.59 -10.66
C ILE A 118 -2.14 5.47 -11.81
N THR A 119 -2.16 4.97 -13.05
CA THR A 119 -2.68 5.74 -14.19
C THR A 119 -4.16 6.10 -13.99
N LEU A 120 -4.94 5.16 -13.44
CA LEU A 120 -6.33 5.41 -13.07
C LEU A 120 -6.46 6.54 -12.04
N MET A 121 -5.58 6.60 -11.04
CA MET A 121 -5.59 7.70 -10.05
C MET A 121 -5.16 9.02 -10.67
N ARG A 122 -4.20 8.98 -11.59
CA ARG A 122 -3.74 10.16 -12.33
C ARG A 122 -4.83 10.73 -13.24
N GLU A 123 -5.68 9.87 -13.80
CA GLU A 123 -6.85 10.25 -14.60
C GLU A 123 -8.04 10.76 -13.75
N GLY A 124 -7.91 10.75 -12.41
CA GLY A 124 -8.94 11.23 -11.49
C GLY A 124 -9.90 10.15 -10.99
N TYR A 125 -9.70 8.88 -11.37
CA TYR A 125 -10.48 7.78 -10.83
C TYR A 125 -9.99 7.37 -9.44
N VAL A 126 -10.91 6.81 -8.66
CA VAL A 126 -10.61 6.37 -7.30
C VAL A 126 -10.90 4.89 -7.13
N TYR A 127 -10.09 4.22 -6.30
CA TYR A 127 -10.35 2.85 -5.90
C TYR A 127 -11.40 2.81 -4.80
N ILE A 128 -12.44 2.01 -5.01
CA ILE A 128 -13.53 1.83 -4.06
C ILE A 128 -13.35 0.51 -3.31
N VAL A 129 -13.52 0.57 -1.99
CA VAL A 129 -13.33 -0.54 -1.05
C VAL A 129 -14.50 -0.56 -0.05
N ASP A 130 -14.58 -1.63 0.75
CA ASP A 130 -15.54 -1.77 1.86
C ASP A 130 -17.00 -1.48 1.44
N SER A 131 -17.40 -1.98 0.27
CA SER A 131 -18.73 -1.76 -0.30
C SER A 131 -19.26 -2.98 -1.03
N GLU A 132 -20.58 -3.11 -0.97
CA GLU A 132 -21.32 -4.09 -1.76
C GLU A 132 -21.78 -3.45 -3.09
N PRO A 133 -21.96 -4.24 -4.16
CA PRO A 133 -22.35 -3.71 -5.48
C PRO A 133 -23.65 -2.89 -5.48
N ASN A 134 -24.59 -3.19 -4.59
CA ASN A 134 -25.87 -2.49 -4.45
C ASN A 134 -25.76 -1.12 -3.78
N GLU A 135 -24.67 -0.85 -3.05
CA GLU A 135 -24.38 0.42 -2.39
C GLU A 135 -23.73 1.43 -3.35
N LEU A 136 -23.18 0.98 -4.48
CA LEU A 136 -22.42 1.81 -5.41
C LEU A 136 -23.28 2.37 -6.54
N LYS A 137 -24.18 3.27 -6.18
CA LYS A 137 -25.03 3.99 -7.15
C LYS A 137 -24.47 5.38 -7.44
N PRO A 138 -24.69 5.93 -8.65
CA PRO A 138 -24.45 7.34 -8.92
C PRO A 138 -25.11 8.22 -7.85
N GLY A 139 -24.38 9.22 -7.37
CA GLY A 139 -24.82 10.14 -6.34
C GLY A 139 -24.45 9.75 -4.90
N VAL A 140 -23.92 8.55 -4.67
CA VAL A 140 -23.51 8.12 -3.32
C VAL A 140 -22.29 8.90 -2.85
N GLU A 141 -22.34 9.38 -1.62
CA GLU A 141 -21.23 10.07 -0.97
C GLU A 141 -20.19 9.05 -0.51
N LEU A 142 -18.93 9.37 -0.78
CA LEU A 142 -17.77 8.56 -0.51
C LEU A 142 -16.81 9.33 0.39
N GLU A 143 -16.19 8.60 1.32
CA GLU A 143 -15.11 9.11 2.16
C GLU A 143 -13.81 8.34 1.93
N PRO A 144 -12.64 9.00 2.03
CA PRO A 144 -11.35 8.38 1.87
C PRO A 144 -10.99 7.53 3.08
N VAL A 145 -10.45 6.35 2.83
CA VAL A 145 -9.90 5.43 3.83
C VAL A 145 -8.54 4.90 3.38
N ILE A 146 -7.65 4.64 4.34
CA ILE A 146 -6.34 4.06 4.02
C ILE A 146 -6.47 2.54 4.00
N ARG A 147 -6.22 1.96 2.83
CA ARG A 147 -6.22 0.50 2.64
C ARG A 147 -4.96 0.06 1.92
N ARG A 148 -4.70 -1.24 2.00
CA ARG A 148 -3.62 -1.87 1.26
C ARG A 148 -3.97 -1.82 -0.23
N LEU A 149 -3.21 -1.03 -0.97
CA LEU A 149 -3.38 -0.85 -2.41
C LEU A 149 -2.56 -1.84 -3.21
N ASN A 150 -1.38 -2.25 -2.76
CA ASN A 150 -0.60 -3.23 -3.51
C ASN A 150 0.29 -4.07 -2.58
N TYR A 151 0.73 -5.22 -3.08
CA TYR A 151 1.68 -6.10 -2.39
C TYR A 151 2.70 -6.58 -3.41
N GLU A 152 3.98 -6.38 -3.11
CA GLU A 152 5.07 -6.74 -4.02
C GLU A 152 5.69 -8.12 -3.72
N GLY A 153 5.08 -8.91 -2.84
CA GLY A 153 5.58 -10.22 -2.42
C GLY A 153 6.34 -10.16 -1.10
N ASN A 154 6.86 -11.32 -0.66
CA ASN A 154 7.45 -11.50 0.66
C ASN A 154 8.68 -10.62 0.94
N ASP A 155 9.48 -10.32 -0.09
CA ASP A 155 10.65 -9.43 0.00
C ASP A 155 10.33 -7.99 -0.45
N GLY A 156 9.08 -7.74 -0.85
CA GLY A 156 8.62 -6.46 -1.40
C GLY A 156 7.87 -5.61 -0.37
N LEU A 157 7.48 -4.40 -0.77
CA LEU A 157 6.71 -3.51 0.10
C LEU A 157 5.21 -3.84 0.07
N ILE A 158 4.57 -3.68 1.21
CA ILE A 158 3.12 -3.51 1.29
C ILE A 158 2.82 -2.02 1.06
N ILE A 159 2.09 -1.72 0.00
CA ILE A 159 1.77 -0.35 -0.38
C ILE A 159 0.39 -0.02 0.15
N TYR A 160 0.32 1.00 1.00
CA TYR A 160 -0.91 1.58 1.53
C TYR A 160 -1.17 2.93 0.86
N GLY A 161 -2.44 3.26 0.69
CA GLY A 161 -2.83 4.59 0.23
C GLY A 161 -4.33 4.80 0.28
N PRO A 162 -4.78 5.98 -0.14
CA PRO A 162 -6.18 6.36 -0.10
C PRO A 162 -7.00 5.54 -1.11
N CYS A 163 -8.07 4.96 -0.60
CA CYS A 163 -9.21 4.40 -1.31
C CYS A 163 -10.47 5.12 -0.83
N TYR A 164 -11.62 4.81 -1.40
CA TYR A 164 -12.91 5.39 -1.01
C TYR A 164 -13.88 4.31 -0.58
N ARG A 165 -14.72 4.61 0.40
CA ARG A 165 -15.86 3.77 0.77
C ARG A 165 -17.13 4.62 0.84
N PRO A 166 -18.33 4.03 0.65
CA PRO A 166 -19.59 4.70 0.91
C PRO A 166 -19.64 5.28 2.32
N MET A 167 -20.08 6.52 2.43
CA MET A 167 -20.41 7.11 3.72
C MET A 167 -21.69 6.47 4.22
N PHE A 168 -21.63 5.82 5.39
CA PHE A 168 -22.84 5.35 6.05
C PHE A 168 -23.68 6.55 6.47
N ARG A 169 -24.83 6.75 5.81
CA ARG A 169 -25.86 7.62 6.36
C ARG A 169 -26.55 6.86 7.50
N ARG A 170 -26.42 7.36 8.72
CA ARG A 170 -27.43 7.07 9.76
C ARG A 170 -28.74 7.63 9.21
N SER A 171 -29.65 6.74 8.84
CA SER A 171 -31.07 7.02 8.70
C SER A 171 -31.65 7.49 10.02
#